data_AF-X1L7S1-F1
#
_entry.id   AF-X1L7S1-F1
#
_cell.length_a   1.000
_cell.length_b   1.000
_cell.length_c   1.000
_cell.angle_alpha   90.00
_cell.angle_beta   90.00
_cell.angle_gamma   90.00
#
_symmetry.space_group_name_H-M   'P 1'
#
loop_
_entity.id
_entity.type
_entity.pdbx_description
1 polymer ?
#
loop_
_entity_poly.entity_id
_entity_poly.type
_entity_poly.pdbx_seq_one_letter_code
_entity_poly.pdbx_strand_id
1 'polypeptide(L)'
;MVSAVSSLSESKLNALGLCVSIATNLKGRTPFEFLIIDDPIQSWDAEHEIQFIEVIRRLVEKGKQVILLSHNRNWLDQVRSGCRTLNGRFYEITGYTKAGPHIKELPWIYWKARLDEINAIVKDPHATSVRLQQAEEEIRITIAQITSELYFKKKGVAKSPHNLNSTKVRKLLLECSVESGLVDRIIQTFETTDDAHHAPVDYAAHRQRIQRYHAWVHELVKLLS
;
A
#
# COMPACT_ATOMS: atom_id res chain seq x y z
N MET A 1 31.81 28.13 25.92
CA MET A 1 30.35 27.95 25.90
C MET A 1 30.07 26.73 25.04
N VAL A 2 29.78 25.58 25.65
CA VAL A 2 29.46 24.34 24.92
C VAL A 2 28.11 24.59 24.24
N SER A 3 28.04 24.52 22.92
CA SER A 3 26.76 24.68 22.23
C SER A 3 25.86 23.50 22.60
N ALA A 4 24.55 23.72 22.78
CA ALA A 4 23.61 22.62 23.06
C ALA A 4 23.68 21.50 22.00
N VAL A 5 24.08 21.86 20.77
CA VAL A 5 24.33 20.93 19.65
C VAL A 5 25.54 20.03 19.93
N SER A 6 26.60 20.55 20.55
CA SER A 6 27.81 19.78 20.90
C SER A 6 27.65 18.82 22.09
N SER A 7 26.51 18.84 22.79
CA SER A 7 26.18 17.90 23.87
C SER A 7 25.25 16.74 23.46
N LEU A 8 24.81 16.71 22.20
CA LEU A 8 23.90 15.68 21.69
C LEU A 8 24.70 14.55 21.00
N SER A 9 24.21 13.31 21.16
CA SER A 9 24.73 12.18 20.36
C SER A 9 24.39 12.38 18.89
N GLU A 10 25.15 11.73 18.01
CA GLU A 10 24.93 11.75 16.56
C GLU A 10 23.48 11.38 16.19
N SER A 11 22.91 10.36 16.85
CA SER A 11 21.52 9.96 16.69
C SER A 11 20.51 11.06 17.02
N LYS A 12 20.75 11.81 18.11
CA LYS A 12 19.89 12.93 18.55
C LYS A 12 20.00 14.13 17.62
N LEU A 13 21.20 14.38 17.08
CA LEU A 13 21.41 15.42 16.06
C LEU A 13 20.68 15.09 14.76
N ASN A 14 20.74 13.83 14.32
CA ASN A 14 20.00 13.36 13.14
C ASN A 14 18.48 13.51 13.34
N ALA A 15 17.95 13.07 14.50
CA ALA A 15 16.54 13.23 14.84
C ALA A 15 16.10 14.70 14.89
N LEU A 16 16.91 15.58 15.51
CA LEU A 16 16.63 17.01 15.55
C LEU A 16 16.63 17.63 14.14
N GLY A 17 17.61 17.27 13.31
CA GLY A 17 17.71 17.72 11.92
C GLY A 17 16.50 17.32 11.10
N LEU A 18 16.06 16.06 11.20
CA LEU A 18 14.84 15.57 10.55
C LEU A 18 13.59 16.31 11.04
N CYS A 19 13.43 16.48 12.34
CA CYS A 19 12.30 17.21 12.91
C CYS A 19 12.22 18.65 12.38
N VAL A 20 13.34 19.38 12.35
CA VAL A 20 13.40 20.76 11.84
C VAL A 20 13.12 20.79 10.34
N SER A 21 13.68 19.86 9.56
CA SER A 21 13.45 19.77 8.11
C SER A 21 11.97 19.50 7.79
N ILE A 22 11.36 18.52 8.46
CA ILE A 22 9.94 18.19 8.29
C ILE A 22 9.09 19.39 8.71
N ALA A 23 9.33 19.99 9.88
CA ALA A 23 8.59 21.14 10.36
C ALA A 23 8.67 22.33 9.39
N THR A 24 9.84 22.57 8.79
CA THR A 24 10.03 23.63 7.80
C THR A 24 9.25 23.35 6.51
N ASN A 25 9.24 22.09 6.05
CA ASN A 25 8.47 21.67 4.87
C ASN A 25 6.94 21.64 5.10
N LEU A 26 6.52 21.60 6.36
CA LEU A 26 5.12 21.72 6.76
C LEU A 26 4.67 23.15 7.05
N LYS A 27 5.62 24.08 7.30
CA LYS A 27 5.31 25.46 7.68
C LYS A 27 5.14 26.34 6.45
N GLY A 28 3.91 26.80 6.21
CA GLY A 28 3.55 27.71 5.11
C GLY A 28 2.97 26.99 3.90
N ARG A 29 2.53 27.75 2.89
CA ARG A 29 2.12 27.21 1.59
C ARG A 29 3.37 26.83 0.81
N THR A 30 3.99 25.71 1.16
CA THR A 30 5.01 25.13 0.27
C THR A 30 4.29 24.63 -0.99
N PRO A 31 4.83 24.88 -2.20
CA PRO A 31 4.21 24.39 -3.43
C PRO A 31 4.36 22.88 -3.59
N PHE A 32 5.13 22.23 -2.72
CA PHE A 32 5.43 20.81 -2.79
C PHE A 32 4.52 20.01 -1.86
N GLU A 33 3.68 19.17 -2.48
CA GLU A 33 2.80 18.23 -1.77
C GLU A 33 3.52 16.93 -1.38
N PHE A 34 4.80 16.79 -1.73
CA PHE A 34 5.62 15.63 -1.42
C PHE A 34 6.82 15.95 -0.53
N LEU A 35 7.33 14.92 0.16
CA LEU A 35 8.54 14.94 0.98
C LEU A 35 9.42 13.75 0.59
N ILE A 36 10.69 14.01 0.35
CA ILE A 36 11.71 12.97 0.12
C ILE A 36 12.54 12.83 1.38
N ILE A 37 12.70 11.60 1.87
CA ILE A 37 13.48 11.27 3.05
C ILE A 37 14.46 10.17 2.67
N ASP A 38 15.75 10.48 2.71
CA ASP A 38 16.84 9.58 2.33
C ASP A 38 17.59 9.08 3.57
N ASP A 39 17.62 7.76 3.76
CA ASP A 39 18.26 7.05 4.88
C ASP A 39 18.10 7.71 6.27
N PRO A 40 16.85 7.90 6.77
CA PRO A 40 16.59 8.72 7.95
C PRO A 40 17.06 8.13 9.29
N ILE A 41 17.25 6.82 9.37
CA ILE A 41 17.42 6.09 10.64
C ILE A 41 18.88 5.75 10.98
N GLN A 42 19.84 6.55 10.49
CA GLN A 42 21.25 6.31 10.80
C GLN A 42 21.52 6.43 12.31
N SER A 43 22.03 5.35 12.90
CA SER A 43 22.43 5.24 14.31
C SER A 43 21.28 5.34 15.32
N TRP A 44 20.05 5.00 14.93
CA TRP A 44 18.89 4.95 15.84
C TRP A 44 18.71 3.58 16.50
N ASP A 45 18.04 3.56 17.64
CA ASP A 45 17.56 2.32 18.26
C ASP A 45 16.16 1.94 17.77
N ALA A 46 15.72 0.72 18.12
CA ALA A 46 14.44 0.19 17.70
C ALA A 46 13.24 1.03 18.16
N GLU A 47 13.33 1.72 19.30
CA GLU A 47 12.24 2.56 19.79
C GLU A 47 12.07 3.81 18.92
N HIS A 48 13.17 4.50 18.61
CA HIS A 48 13.16 5.66 17.73
C HIS A 48 12.75 5.30 16.29
N GLU A 49 13.16 4.12 15.80
CA GLU A 49 12.71 3.58 14.51
C GLU A 49 11.18 3.46 14.44
N ILE A 50 10.55 2.91 15.47
CA ILE A 50 9.09 2.73 15.55
C ILE A 50 8.38 4.08 15.62
N GLN A 51 8.83 5.00 16.49
CA GLN A 51 8.23 6.33 16.62
C GLN A 51 8.25 7.09 15.30
N PHE A 52 9.31 6.94 14.50
CA PHE A 52 9.41 7.61 13.21
C PHE A 52 8.49 7.03 12.14
N ILE A 53 8.18 5.73 12.20
CA ILE A 53 7.14 5.13 11.35
C ILE A 53 5.78 5.81 11.62
N GLU A 54 5.47 6.11 12.89
CA GLU A 54 4.25 6.86 13.22
C GLU A 54 4.26 8.28 12.64
N VAL A 55 5.41 8.95 12.63
CA VAL A 55 5.56 10.27 11.99
C VAL A 55 5.29 10.18 10.50
N ILE A 56 5.89 9.20 9.80
CA ILE A 56 5.67 8.96 8.37
C ILE A 56 4.18 8.76 8.10
N ARG A 57 3.52 7.90 8.88
CA ARG A 57 2.08 7.64 8.75
C ARG A 57 1.26 8.92 8.88
N ARG A 58 1.51 9.71 9.93
CA ARG A 58 0.79 10.98 10.16
C ARG A 58 1.02 12.00 9.05
N LEU A 59 2.19 12.02 8.41
CA LEU A 59 2.46 12.89 7.27
C LEU A 59 1.59 12.50 6.07
N VAL A 60 1.49 11.20 5.78
CA VAL A 60 0.65 10.69 4.68
C VAL A 60 -0.83 10.95 4.96
N GLU A 61 -1.29 10.73 6.19
CA GLU A 61 -2.69 11.00 6.60
C GLU A 61 -3.05 12.49 6.51
N LYS A 62 -2.06 13.39 6.60
CA LYS A 62 -2.24 14.84 6.34
C LYS A 62 -2.24 15.22 4.86
N GLY A 63 -2.18 14.24 3.96
CA GLY A 63 -2.22 14.44 2.50
C GLY A 63 -0.86 14.69 1.86
N LYS A 64 0.26 14.49 2.58
CA LYS A 64 1.60 14.58 1.96
C LYS A 64 1.98 13.25 1.29
N GLN A 65 2.54 13.32 0.09
CA GLN A 65 3.19 12.16 -0.51
C GLN A 65 4.59 11.98 0.11
N VAL A 66 4.87 10.85 0.75
CA VAL A 66 6.19 10.58 1.33
C VAL A 66 6.95 9.60 0.43
N ILE A 67 8.13 9.98 -0.02
CA ILE A 67 9.08 9.14 -0.75
C ILE A 67 10.22 8.82 0.21
N LEU A 68 10.32 7.55 0.59
CA LEU A 68 11.29 7.07 1.55
C LEU A 68 12.32 6.18 0.84
N LEU A 69 13.60 6.49 1.03
CA LEU A 69 14.71 5.68 0.58
C LEU A 69 15.44 5.13 1.80
N SER A 70 15.73 3.83 1.78
CA SER A 70 16.68 3.27 2.74
C SER A 70 17.37 2.01 2.25
N HIS A 71 18.58 1.76 2.76
CA HIS A 71 19.27 0.49 2.59
C HIS A 71 18.91 -0.55 3.68
N ASN A 72 18.26 -0.13 4.79
CA ASN A 72 17.87 -1.03 5.88
C ASN A 72 16.56 -1.77 5.56
N ARG A 73 16.67 -3.00 5.05
CA ARG A 73 15.52 -3.84 4.69
C ARG A 73 14.59 -4.14 5.87
N ASN A 74 15.15 -4.45 7.03
CA ASN A 74 14.35 -4.80 8.22
C ASN A 74 13.46 -3.63 8.64
N TRP A 75 14.02 -2.42 8.62
CA TRP A 75 13.25 -1.22 8.92
C TRP A 75 12.21 -0.90 7.85
N LEU A 76 12.53 -1.06 6.56
CA LEU A 76 11.55 -0.90 5.48
C LEU A 76 10.37 -1.88 5.60
N ASP A 77 10.62 -3.12 6.03
CA ASP A 77 9.56 -4.09 6.31
C ASP A 77 8.71 -3.68 7.53
N GLN A 78 9.32 -3.09 8.56
CA GLN A 78 8.59 -2.49 9.69
C GLN A 78 7.72 -1.30 9.22
N VAL A 79 8.25 -0.42 8.36
CA VAL A 79 7.49 0.70 7.77
C VAL A 79 6.28 0.15 7.02
N ARG A 80 6.47 -0.84 6.15
CA ARG A 80 5.37 -1.48 5.39
C ARG A 80 4.32 -2.09 6.31
N SER A 81 4.74 -2.73 7.40
CA SER A 81 3.83 -3.31 8.40
C SER A 81 3.05 -2.25 9.18
N GLY A 82 3.74 -1.23 9.71
CA GLY A 82 3.12 -0.14 10.49
C GLY A 82 2.22 0.78 9.64
N CYS A 83 2.55 0.90 8.35
CA CYS A 83 1.81 1.70 7.38
C CYS A 83 0.96 0.83 6.44
N ARG A 84 0.57 -0.38 6.88
CA ARG A 84 -0.12 -1.34 6.00
C ARG A 84 -1.44 -0.81 5.42
N THR A 85 -2.16 -0.02 6.20
CA THR A 85 -3.45 0.54 5.78
C THR A 85 -3.31 1.69 4.77
N LEU A 86 -2.08 2.12 4.45
CA LEU A 86 -1.82 3.15 3.45
C LEU A 86 -1.65 2.53 2.06
N ASN A 87 -2.03 3.27 1.02
CA ASN A 87 -1.79 2.89 -0.37
C ASN A 87 -0.34 3.20 -0.77
N GLY A 88 0.60 2.43 -0.23
CA GLY A 88 2.03 2.57 -0.53
C GLY A 88 2.45 1.84 -1.80
N ARG A 89 3.63 2.21 -2.33
CA ARG A 89 4.35 1.48 -3.37
C ARG A 89 5.74 1.15 -2.85
N PHE A 90 6.24 -0.05 -3.15
CA PHE A 90 7.56 -0.49 -2.70
C PHE A 90 8.42 -0.86 -3.90
N TYR A 91 9.63 -0.30 -3.95
CA TYR A 91 10.58 -0.55 -5.01
C TYR A 91 11.90 -1.05 -4.42
N GLU A 92 12.46 -2.09 -5.04
CA GLU A 92 13.77 -2.64 -4.69
C GLU A 92 14.73 -2.42 -5.85
N ILE A 93 15.89 -1.86 -5.57
CA ILE A 93 17.01 -1.84 -6.52
C ILE A 93 17.67 -3.22 -6.46
N THR A 94 17.50 -4.02 -7.52
CA THR A 94 17.96 -5.42 -7.58
C THR A 94 19.36 -5.58 -8.16
N GLY A 95 19.90 -4.53 -8.77
CA GLY A 95 21.25 -4.53 -9.33
C GLY A 95 21.55 -3.27 -10.12
N TYR A 96 22.74 -3.21 -10.70
CA TYR A 96 23.23 -2.07 -11.48
C TYR A 96 23.82 -2.52 -12.80
N THR A 97 23.59 -1.74 -13.85
CA THR A 97 24.24 -1.88 -15.16
C THR A 97 24.92 -0.57 -15.53
N LYS A 98 25.67 -0.58 -16.64
CA LYS A 98 26.21 0.66 -17.22
C LYS A 98 25.13 1.68 -17.61
N ALA A 99 23.89 1.24 -17.83
CA ALA A 99 22.76 2.11 -18.17
C ALA A 99 21.99 2.62 -16.93
N GLY A 100 22.29 2.11 -15.73
CA GLY A 100 21.62 2.49 -14.49
C GLY A 100 21.13 1.31 -13.65
N PRO A 101 20.43 1.59 -12.53
CA PRO A 101 19.89 0.57 -11.64
C PRO A 101 18.75 -0.21 -12.28
N HIS A 102 18.71 -1.52 -12.01
CA HIS A 102 17.50 -2.30 -12.19
C HIS A 102 16.60 -2.10 -10.98
N ILE A 103 15.38 -1.61 -11.22
CA ILE A 103 14.39 -1.36 -10.19
C ILE A 103 13.23 -2.34 -10.40
N LYS A 104 12.86 -3.05 -9.33
CA LYS A 104 11.73 -3.96 -9.29
C LYS A 104 10.67 -3.42 -8.36
N GLU A 105 9.43 -3.33 -8.85
CA GLU A 105 8.27 -3.07 -8.01
C GLU A 105 7.91 -4.35 -7.25
N LEU A 106 7.76 -4.23 -5.93
CA LEU A 106 7.33 -5.29 -5.04
C LEU A 106 5.98 -4.90 -4.40
N PRO A 107 5.13 -5.87 -4.02
CA PRO A 107 3.87 -5.57 -3.37
C PRO A 107 4.09 -4.80 -2.07
N TRP A 108 3.40 -3.67 -1.87
CA TRP A 108 3.40 -2.97 -0.57
C TRP A 108 3.01 -3.92 0.57
N ILE A 109 1.94 -4.68 0.34
CA ILE A 109 1.49 -5.82 1.15
C ILE A 109 1.10 -6.93 0.20
N TYR A 110 1.37 -8.17 0.58
CA TYR A 110 0.95 -9.34 -0.16
C TYR A 110 -0.56 -9.59 -0.01
N TRP A 111 -1.21 -10.03 -1.09
CA TRP A 111 -2.65 -10.29 -1.14
C TRP A 111 -3.15 -11.21 -0.02
N LYS A 112 -2.32 -12.14 0.48
CA LYS A 112 -2.65 -13.02 1.62
C LYS A 112 -2.97 -12.24 2.88
N ALA A 113 -2.10 -11.31 3.26
CA ALA A 113 -2.29 -10.49 4.44
C ALA A 113 -3.50 -9.54 4.30
N ARG A 114 -3.78 -9.07 3.08
CA ARG A 114 -5.00 -8.29 2.78
C ARG A 114 -6.26 -9.14 2.97
N LEU A 115 -6.27 -10.39 2.50
CA LEU A 115 -7.37 -11.32 2.74
C LEU A 115 -7.60 -11.60 4.23
N ASP A 116 -6.53 -11.74 5.02
CA ASP A 116 -6.64 -11.92 6.47
C ASP A 116 -7.28 -10.69 7.14
N GLU A 117 -6.92 -9.48 6.71
CA GLU A 117 -7.53 -8.23 7.19
C GLU A 117 -9.01 -8.12 6.80
N ILE A 118 -9.35 -8.43 5.55
CA ILE A 118 -10.75 -8.48 5.08
C ILE A 118 -11.55 -9.47 5.94
N ASN A 119 -11.01 -10.66 6.19
CA ASN A 119 -11.63 -11.66 7.05
C ASN A 119 -11.85 -11.17 8.47
N ALA A 120 -10.86 -10.48 9.05
CA ALA A 120 -10.97 -9.92 10.39
C ALA A 120 -12.08 -8.86 10.47
N ILE A 121 -12.17 -7.96 9.49
CA ILE A 121 -13.21 -6.92 9.44
C ILE A 121 -14.60 -7.54 9.27
N VAL A 122 -14.73 -8.55 8.41
CA VAL A 122 -16.01 -9.24 8.16
C VAL A 122 -16.51 -9.98 9.40
N LYS A 123 -15.61 -10.60 10.17
CA LYS A 123 -15.94 -11.35 11.39
C LYS A 123 -16.21 -10.45 12.58
N ASP A 124 -15.69 -9.22 12.60
CA ASP A 124 -15.92 -8.25 13.67
C ASP A 124 -17.38 -7.75 13.65
N PRO A 125 -18.22 -8.12 14.63
CA PRO A 125 -19.61 -7.70 14.67
C PRO A 125 -19.77 -6.18 14.85
N HIS A 126 -18.76 -5.51 15.43
CA HIS A 126 -18.75 -4.08 15.75
C HIS A 126 -18.06 -3.22 14.68
N ALA A 127 -17.68 -3.80 13.53
CA ALA A 127 -17.08 -3.05 12.43
C ALA A 127 -17.97 -1.87 11.98
N THR A 128 -17.39 -0.68 11.98
CA THR A 128 -18.07 0.55 11.52
C THR A 128 -18.21 0.58 10.00
N SER A 129 -19.07 1.46 9.49
CA SER A 129 -19.23 1.68 8.04
C SER A 129 -17.90 2.00 7.34
N VAL A 130 -17.04 2.80 7.98
CA VAL A 130 -15.69 3.15 7.48
C VAL A 130 -14.82 1.89 7.35
N ARG A 131 -14.83 0.99 8.34
CA ARG A 131 -14.06 -0.26 8.26
C ARG A 131 -14.60 -1.19 7.17
N LEU A 132 -15.92 -1.23 6.98
CA LEU A 132 -16.53 -2.02 5.91
C LEU A 132 -16.18 -1.48 4.52
N GLN A 133 -16.16 -0.15 4.33
CA GLN A 133 -15.67 0.49 3.10
C GLN A 133 -14.19 0.18 2.85
N GLN A 134 -13.37 0.23 3.90
CA GLN A 134 -11.96 -0.18 3.82
C GLN A 134 -11.83 -1.63 3.34
N ALA A 135 -12.66 -2.56 3.82
CA ALA A 135 -12.62 -3.95 3.36
C ALA A 135 -13.00 -4.10 1.88
N GLU A 136 -13.93 -3.29 1.35
CA GLU A 136 -14.27 -3.29 -0.08
C GLU A 136 -13.11 -2.78 -0.95
N GLU A 137 -12.43 -1.73 -0.48
CA GLU A 137 -11.22 -1.23 -1.13
C GLU A 137 -10.09 -2.28 -1.11
N GLU A 138 -9.87 -2.93 0.02
CA GLU A 138 -8.89 -4.01 0.15
C GLU A 138 -9.18 -5.19 -0.80
N ILE A 139 -10.47 -5.54 -1.00
CA ILE A 139 -10.87 -6.55 -1.99
C ILE A 139 -10.43 -6.15 -3.39
N ARG A 140 -10.68 -4.89 -3.80
CA ARG A 140 -10.32 -4.37 -5.11
C ARG A 140 -8.81 -4.48 -5.35
N ILE A 141 -8.02 -4.03 -4.38
CA ILE A 141 -6.55 -4.10 -4.44
C ILE A 141 -6.09 -5.56 -4.51
N THR A 142 -6.69 -6.44 -3.72
CA THR A 142 -6.38 -7.88 -3.69
C THR A 142 -6.65 -8.53 -5.04
N ILE A 143 -7.78 -8.22 -5.70
CA ILE A 143 -8.09 -8.72 -7.04
C ILE A 143 -7.07 -8.24 -8.06
N ALA A 144 -6.67 -6.96 -8.02
CA ALA A 144 -5.66 -6.43 -8.91
C ALA A 144 -4.30 -7.14 -8.74
N GLN A 145 -3.89 -7.39 -7.48
CA GLN A 145 -2.67 -8.13 -7.17
C GLN A 145 -2.71 -9.57 -7.70
N ILE A 146 -3.79 -10.31 -7.41
CA ILE A 146 -3.96 -11.71 -7.86
C ILE A 146 -4.00 -11.78 -9.39
N THR A 147 -4.72 -10.85 -10.04
CA THR A 147 -4.82 -10.81 -11.51
C THR A 147 -3.46 -10.60 -12.14
N SER A 148 -2.67 -9.67 -11.60
CA SER A 148 -1.29 -9.43 -12.02
C SER A 148 -0.42 -10.68 -11.86
N GLU A 149 -0.49 -11.35 -10.71
CA GLU A 149 0.29 -12.56 -10.43
C GLU A 149 -0.10 -13.72 -11.35
N LEU A 150 -1.40 -13.91 -11.59
CA LEU A 150 -1.91 -14.93 -12.51
C LEU A 150 -1.42 -14.67 -13.95
N TYR A 151 -1.47 -13.41 -14.38
CA TYR A 151 -1.01 -13.01 -15.70
C TYR A 151 0.49 -13.24 -15.88
N PHE A 152 1.28 -12.90 -14.86
CA PHE A 152 2.70 -13.19 -14.86
C PHE A 152 2.98 -14.71 -14.91
N LYS A 153 2.28 -15.54 -14.12
CA LYS A 153 2.44 -17.00 -14.12
C LYS A 153 2.11 -17.62 -15.49
N LYS A 154 1.07 -17.13 -16.19
CA LYS A 154 0.62 -17.71 -17.47
C LYS A 154 1.29 -17.13 -18.72
N LYS A 155 1.63 -15.84 -18.71
CA LYS A 155 2.14 -15.12 -19.90
C LYS A 155 3.59 -14.63 -19.75
N GLY A 156 4.16 -14.68 -18.55
CA GLY A 156 5.51 -14.20 -18.25
C GLY A 156 5.67 -12.68 -18.25
N VAL A 157 4.58 -11.92 -18.40
CA VAL A 157 4.60 -10.46 -18.48
C VAL A 157 4.12 -9.86 -17.17
N ALA A 158 4.94 -9.03 -16.54
CA ALA A 158 4.55 -8.31 -15.33
C ALA A 158 3.62 -7.14 -15.66
N LYS A 159 2.55 -6.97 -14.87
CA LYS A 159 1.67 -5.80 -14.91
C LYS A 159 1.63 -5.18 -13.52
N SER A 160 1.60 -3.85 -13.40
CA SER A 160 1.50 -3.23 -12.08
C SER A 160 0.05 -3.28 -11.59
N PRO A 161 -0.23 -3.84 -10.39
CA PRO A 161 -1.58 -3.88 -9.81
C PRO A 161 -2.21 -2.49 -9.67
N HIS A 162 -1.41 -1.46 -9.37
CA HIS A 162 -1.88 -0.08 -9.16
C HIS A 162 -2.46 0.58 -10.41
N ASN A 163 -2.24 0.01 -11.60
CA ASN A 163 -2.73 0.54 -12.87
C ASN A 163 -3.95 -0.23 -13.41
N LEU A 164 -4.45 -1.22 -12.66
CA LEU A 164 -5.56 -2.08 -13.07
C LEU A 164 -6.89 -1.48 -12.63
N ASN A 165 -7.81 -1.32 -13.59
CA ASN A 165 -9.21 -1.00 -13.37
C ASN A 165 -10.09 -2.19 -13.79
N SER A 166 -11.40 -2.08 -13.60
CA SER A 166 -12.38 -3.12 -13.96
C SER A 166 -12.20 -3.65 -15.40
N THR A 167 -12.06 -2.77 -16.39
CA THR A 167 -11.86 -3.16 -17.80
C THR A 167 -10.56 -3.92 -18.03
N LYS A 168 -9.46 -3.46 -17.44
CA LYS A 168 -8.14 -4.11 -17.56
C LYS A 168 -8.12 -5.46 -16.86
N VAL A 169 -8.70 -5.56 -15.66
CA VAL A 169 -8.83 -6.82 -14.92
C VAL A 169 -9.60 -7.84 -15.75
N ARG A 170 -10.76 -7.44 -16.30
CA ARG A 170 -11.57 -8.30 -17.17
C ARG A 170 -10.76 -8.85 -18.33
N LYS A 171 -10.06 -7.97 -19.06
CA LYS A 171 -9.23 -8.35 -20.21
C LYS A 171 -8.13 -9.35 -19.82
N LEU A 172 -7.37 -9.05 -18.76
CA LEU A 172 -6.27 -9.91 -18.32
C LEU A 172 -6.75 -11.29 -17.84
N LEU A 173 -7.87 -11.36 -17.12
CA LEU A 173 -8.43 -12.63 -16.66
C LEU A 173 -8.92 -13.49 -17.84
N LEU A 174 -9.56 -12.90 -18.85
CA LEU A 174 -9.98 -13.61 -20.06
C LEU A 174 -8.78 -14.11 -20.88
N GLU A 175 -7.72 -13.31 -21.02
CA GLU A 175 -6.46 -13.72 -21.67
C GLU A 175 -5.76 -14.88 -20.94
N CYS A 176 -6.02 -15.01 -19.64
CA CYS A 176 -5.59 -16.12 -18.79
C CYS A 176 -6.52 -17.33 -18.85
N SER A 177 -7.52 -17.37 -19.74
CA SER A 177 -8.51 -18.45 -19.86
C SER A 177 -9.29 -18.70 -18.56
N VAL A 178 -9.55 -17.65 -17.78
CA VAL A 178 -10.47 -17.74 -16.62
C VAL A 178 -11.90 -17.79 -17.14
N GLU A 179 -12.74 -18.62 -16.51
CA GLU A 179 -14.15 -18.78 -16.87
C GLU A 179 -14.89 -17.43 -16.84
N SER A 180 -15.63 -17.12 -17.90
CA SER A 180 -16.36 -15.84 -18.03
C SER A 180 -17.30 -15.57 -16.86
N GLY A 181 -17.99 -16.60 -16.35
CA GLY A 181 -18.88 -16.48 -15.19
C GLY A 181 -18.16 -16.09 -13.90
N LEU A 182 -16.90 -16.52 -13.70
CA LEU A 182 -16.08 -16.04 -12.59
C LEU A 182 -15.59 -14.62 -12.84
N VAL A 183 -15.18 -14.30 -14.07
CA VAL A 183 -14.74 -12.94 -14.43
C VAL A 183 -15.86 -11.94 -14.19
N ASP A 184 -17.09 -12.23 -14.61
CA ASP A 184 -18.24 -11.34 -14.43
C ASP A 184 -18.52 -11.08 -12.94
N ARG A 185 -18.48 -12.12 -12.10
CA ARG A 185 -18.59 -11.99 -10.64
C ARG A 185 -17.48 -11.11 -10.06
N ILE A 186 -16.23 -11.30 -10.49
CA ILE A 186 -15.10 -10.50 -10.03
C ILE A 186 -15.26 -9.02 -10.44
N ILE A 187 -15.75 -8.73 -11.63
CA ILE A 187 -15.94 -7.35 -12.10
C ILE A 187 -17.04 -6.62 -11.33
N GLN A 188 -18.08 -7.31 -10.85
CA GLN A 188 -19.11 -6.73 -9.98
C GLN A 188 -18.55 -6.14 -8.67
N THR A 189 -17.36 -6.55 -8.25
CA THR A 189 -16.69 -5.97 -7.06
C THR A 189 -16.20 -4.54 -7.28
N PHE A 190 -15.98 -4.16 -8.55
CA PHE A 190 -15.51 -2.82 -8.93
C PHE A 190 -16.65 -1.81 -9.07
N GLU A 191 -17.89 -2.25 -9.31
CA GLU A 191 -19.04 -1.36 -9.51
C GLU A 191 -19.29 -0.42 -8.32
N THR A 192 -18.87 -0.85 -7.13
CA THR A 192 -19.06 -0.08 -5.90
C THR A 192 -17.82 0.69 -5.44
N THR A 193 -16.69 0.55 -6.15
CA THR A 193 -15.39 1.08 -5.72
C THR A 193 -14.62 1.79 -6.84
N ASP A 194 -15.01 1.69 -8.11
CA ASP A 194 -14.32 2.34 -9.24
C ASP A 194 -14.63 3.85 -9.28
N ASP A 195 -13.61 4.69 -9.43
CA ASP A 195 -13.72 6.18 -9.40
C ASP A 195 -14.69 6.74 -10.47
N ALA A 196 -15.00 5.94 -11.50
CA ALA A 196 -15.95 6.29 -12.56
C ALA A 196 -17.42 6.30 -12.10
N HIS A 197 -17.73 5.70 -10.95
CA HIS A 197 -19.07 5.68 -10.40
C HIS A 197 -19.05 6.44 -9.07
N HIS A 198 -19.59 7.66 -9.05
CA HIS A 198 -19.94 8.30 -7.79
C HIS A 198 -20.79 7.32 -6.99
N ALA A 199 -20.28 6.88 -5.84
CA ALA A 199 -21.03 6.02 -4.93
C ALA A 199 -22.41 6.69 -4.70
N PRO A 200 -23.52 5.95 -4.89
CA PRO A 200 -24.86 6.51 -4.69
C PRO A 200 -24.95 7.22 -3.33
N VAL A 201 -25.73 8.31 -3.25
CA VAL A 201 -25.84 9.16 -2.05
C VAL A 201 -26.27 8.37 -0.78
N ASP A 202 -26.86 7.19 -0.96
CA ASP A 202 -27.26 6.25 0.11
C ASP A 202 -26.41 4.96 0.19
N TYR A 203 -25.17 4.97 -0.33
CA TYR A 203 -24.32 3.78 -0.35
C TYR A 203 -23.82 3.40 1.05
N ALA A 204 -24.29 2.26 1.55
CA ALA A 204 -23.75 1.59 2.72
C ALA A 204 -22.99 0.32 2.33
N ALA A 205 -21.77 0.18 2.84
CA ALA A 205 -21.02 -1.07 2.75
C ALA A 205 -21.78 -2.17 3.53
N HIS A 206 -22.10 -3.28 2.86
CA HIS A 206 -22.88 -4.37 3.45
C HIS A 206 -22.01 -5.62 3.69
N ARG A 207 -21.94 -6.08 4.94
CA ARG A 207 -21.12 -7.24 5.35
C ARG A 207 -21.37 -8.50 4.51
N GLN A 208 -22.63 -8.80 4.18
CA GLN A 208 -22.98 -9.96 3.33
C GLN A 208 -22.45 -9.83 1.89
N ARG A 209 -22.35 -8.62 1.35
CA ARG A 209 -21.74 -8.37 0.04
C ARG A 209 -20.24 -8.61 0.08
N ILE A 210 -19.56 -8.05 1.09
CA ILE A 210 -18.12 -8.24 1.31
C ILE A 210 -17.79 -9.73 1.48
N GLN A 211 -18.62 -10.49 2.19
CA GLN A 211 -18.48 -11.96 2.30
C GLN A 211 -18.57 -12.67 0.95
N ARG A 212 -19.52 -12.29 0.09
CA ARG A 212 -19.65 -12.85 -1.27
C ARG A 212 -18.42 -12.53 -2.12
N TYR A 213 -17.98 -11.27 -2.09
CA TYR A 213 -16.79 -10.84 -2.82
C TYR A 213 -15.56 -11.60 -2.36
N HIS A 214 -15.37 -11.74 -1.04
CA HIS A 214 -14.28 -12.50 -0.46
C HIS A 214 -14.29 -13.97 -0.91
N ALA A 215 -15.46 -14.61 -0.99
CA ALA A 215 -15.58 -15.97 -1.52
C ALA A 215 -15.14 -16.08 -3.00
N TRP A 216 -15.51 -15.11 -3.83
CA TRP A 216 -15.09 -15.07 -5.24
C TRP A 216 -13.59 -14.84 -5.38
N VAL A 217 -12.99 -14.00 -4.53
CA VAL A 217 -11.53 -13.82 -4.51
C VAL A 217 -10.83 -15.15 -4.17
N HIS A 218 -11.37 -15.93 -3.22
CA HIS A 218 -10.83 -17.26 -2.93
C HIS A 218 -10.93 -18.24 -4.11
N GLU A 219 -12.00 -18.20 -4.90
CA GLU A 219 -12.09 -18.96 -6.15
C GLU A 219 -10.98 -18.55 -7.14
N LEU A 220 -10.70 -17.25 -7.26
CA LEU A 220 -9.63 -16.74 -8.09
C LEU A 220 -8.24 -17.16 -7.60
N VAL A 221 -8.01 -17.15 -6.27
CA VAL A 221 -6.75 -17.62 -5.66
C VAL A 221 -6.47 -19.08 -5.96
N LYS A 222 -7.49 -19.95 -6.06
CA LYS A 222 -7.29 -21.37 -6.40
C LYS A 222 -6.63 -21.55 -7.77
N LEU A 223 -6.80 -20.58 -8.69
CA LEU A 223 -6.18 -20.60 -10.01
C LEU A 223 -4.68 -20.21 -10.00
N LEU A 224 -4.20 -19.64 -8.89
CA LEU A 224 -2.78 -19.36 -8.68
C LEU A 224 -1.99 -20.57 -8.18
N SER A 225 -2.67 -21.61 -7.68
CA SER A 225 -2.03 -22.87 -7.25
C SER A 225 -1.41 -23.60 -8.44
#